data_AF-A0A8J8FXQ6-F1
#
_entry.id   AF-A0A8J8FXQ6-F1
#
_cell.length_a   1.000
_cell.length_b   1.000
_cell.length_c   1.000
_cell.angle_alpha   90.00
_cell.angle_beta   90.00
_cell.angle_gamma   90.00
#
_symmetry.space_group_name_H-M   'P 1'
#
loop_
_entity.id
_entity.type
_entity.pdbx_description
1 polymer ?
#
loop_
_entity_poly.entity_id
_entity_poly.type
_entity_poly.pdbx_seq_one_letter_code
_entity_poly.pdbx_strand_id
1 'polypeptide(L)'
;MKEAIEKSRSLVERSGIALVGSIGSDSFPNIKAMINAKYNDLKEIWFSTNTSSKRVNQFKMNDKSCVYFVDFETWEGLMLVGRIEIKRDSESRKMLWNDDCEKYYPLGADDPDYTVLHFVAQYGNYYKSPINVNFLIPESLD
;
A
#
# COMPACT_ATOMS: atom_id res chain seq x y z
N MET A 1 -3.10 -22.51 -4.76
CA MET A 1 -3.92 -21.34 -4.36
C MET A 1 -3.75 -21.01 -2.88
N LYS A 2 -4.22 -21.86 -1.96
CA LYS A 2 -4.13 -21.62 -0.50
C LYS A 2 -2.71 -21.28 -0.02
N GLU A 3 -1.72 -22.08 -0.41
CA GLU A 3 -0.31 -21.82 -0.09
C GLU A 3 0.19 -20.47 -0.63
N ALA A 4 -0.23 -20.05 -1.82
CA ALA A 4 0.17 -18.77 -2.40
C ALA A 4 -0.38 -17.59 -1.59
N ILE A 5 -1.61 -17.71 -1.08
CA ILE A 5 -2.23 -16.71 -0.21
C ILE A 5 -1.50 -16.65 1.14
N GLU A 6 -1.18 -17.79 1.74
CA GLU A 6 -0.43 -17.86 3.00
C GLU A 6 0.98 -17.23 2.85
N LYS A 7 1.68 -17.54 1.76
CA LYS A 7 2.97 -16.92 1.45
C LYS A 7 2.87 -15.43 1.16
N SER A 8 1.80 -15.00 0.49
CA SER A 8 1.50 -13.59 0.26
C SER A 8 1.34 -12.82 1.58
N ARG A 9 0.60 -13.39 2.54
CA ARG A 9 0.41 -12.78 3.88
C ARG A 9 1.74 -12.63 4.61
N SER A 10 2.52 -13.71 4.65
CA SER A 10 3.85 -13.68 5.26
C SER A 10 4.76 -12.65 4.58
N LEU A 11 4.64 -12.44 3.27
CA LEU A 11 5.43 -11.46 2.53
C LEU A 11 5.04 -10.03 2.90
N VAL A 12 3.75 -9.73 3.03
CA VAL A 12 3.27 -8.42 3.52
C VAL A 12 3.79 -8.17 4.94
N GLU A 13 3.69 -9.16 5.83
CA GLU A 13 4.08 -9.06 7.24
C GLU A 13 5.56 -8.70 7.44
N ARG A 14 6.45 -9.36 6.69
CA ARG A 14 7.90 -9.13 6.80
C ARG A 14 8.42 -7.94 5.98
N SER A 15 7.57 -7.30 5.19
CA SER A 15 7.96 -6.18 4.32
C SER A 15 7.73 -4.82 5.00
N GLY A 16 8.81 -4.13 5.36
CA GLY A 16 8.72 -2.75 5.88
C GLY A 16 8.42 -1.69 4.81
N ILE A 17 8.64 -2.03 3.53
CA ILE A 17 8.43 -1.14 2.37
C ILE A 17 7.61 -1.87 1.32
N ALA A 18 6.72 -1.16 0.63
CA ALA A 18 6.05 -1.60 -0.57
C ALA A 18 6.29 -0.63 -1.73
N LEU A 19 6.24 -1.14 -2.96
CA LEU A 19 6.28 -0.31 -4.16
C LEU A 19 4.85 0.00 -4.60
N VAL A 20 4.47 1.28 -4.54
CA VAL A 20 3.12 1.71 -4.87
C VAL A 20 3.08 2.30 -6.27
N GLY A 21 2.26 1.71 -7.12
CA GLY A 21 1.96 2.14 -8.48
C GLY A 21 0.81 3.14 -8.52
N SER A 22 1.01 4.22 -9.28
CA SER A 22 -0.01 5.24 -9.55
C SER A 22 -0.03 5.63 -11.03
N ILE A 23 -1.09 6.31 -11.48
CA ILE A 23 -1.20 6.81 -12.85
C ILE A 23 -0.91 8.32 -12.86
N GLY A 24 0.08 8.73 -13.64
CA GLY A 24 0.45 10.13 -13.86
C GLY A 24 -0.61 10.90 -14.65
N SER A 25 -0.60 12.24 -14.55
CA SER A 25 -1.46 13.11 -15.34
C SER A 25 -1.17 13.02 -16.84
N ASP A 26 0.04 12.60 -17.20
CA ASP A 26 0.50 12.26 -18.55
C ASP A 26 0.15 10.82 -18.96
N SER A 27 -0.66 10.12 -18.16
CA SER A 27 -1.08 8.72 -18.33
C SER A 27 0.02 7.67 -18.21
N PHE A 28 1.24 8.06 -17.80
CA PHE A 28 2.31 7.10 -17.54
C PHE A 28 2.17 6.47 -16.15
N PRO A 29 2.48 5.17 -15.98
CA PRO A 29 2.59 4.57 -14.67
C PRO A 29 3.78 5.19 -13.93
N ASN A 30 3.63 5.39 -12.63
CA ASN A 30 4.70 5.81 -11.74
C ASN A 30 4.80 4.83 -10.57
N ILE A 31 6.01 4.64 -10.04
CA ILE A 31 6.25 3.80 -8.87
C ILE A 31 6.94 4.65 -7.80
N LYS A 32 6.51 4.50 -6.54
CA LYS A 32 7.19 5.08 -5.38
C LYS A 32 7.25 4.04 -4.26
N ALA A 33 8.42 3.89 -3.64
CA ALA A 33 8.56 3.14 -2.40
C ALA A 33 7.85 3.87 -1.25
N MET A 34 7.03 3.16 -0.47
CA MET A 34 6.30 3.68 0.68
C MET A 34 6.42 2.73 1.87
N ILE A 35 6.39 3.29 3.08
CA ILE A 35 6.41 2.51 4.33
C ILE A 35 5.08 1.76 4.48
N ASN A 36 5.17 0.44 4.62
CA ASN A 36 4.03 -0.42 4.95
C ASN A 36 3.68 -0.22 6.43
N ALA A 37 2.85 0.78 6.73
CA ALA A 37 2.64 1.24 8.10
C ALA A 37 1.69 0.33 8.89
N LYS A 38 0.65 -0.19 8.23
CA LYS A 38 -0.32 -1.13 8.81
C LYS A 38 -0.99 -1.92 7.69
N TYR A 39 -1.49 -3.10 8.00
CA TYR A 39 -2.27 -3.91 7.07
C TYR A 39 -3.35 -4.71 7.82
N ASN A 40 -4.40 -5.08 7.09
CA ASN A 40 -5.43 -6.01 7.52
C ASN A 40 -5.58 -7.09 6.44
N ASP A 41 -4.92 -8.23 6.67
CA ASP A 41 -4.72 -9.29 5.68
C ASP A 41 -4.14 -8.72 4.36
N LEU A 42 -4.45 -9.35 3.21
CA LEU A 42 -4.14 -8.86 1.87
C LEU A 42 -5.12 -7.79 1.39
N LYS A 43 -6.20 -7.54 2.14
CA LYS A 43 -7.31 -6.66 1.72
C LYS A 43 -6.96 -5.20 1.87
N GLU A 44 -6.40 -4.81 3.01
CA GLU A 44 -6.14 -3.42 3.32
C GLU A 44 -4.68 -3.20 3.64
N ILE A 45 -4.05 -2.25 2.95
CA ILE A 45 -2.68 -1.82 3.21
C ILE A 45 -2.70 -0.31 3.43
N TRP A 46 -2.02 0.14 4.48
CA TRP A 46 -2.02 1.52 4.91
C TRP A 46 -0.63 2.12 4.82
N PHE A 47 -0.53 3.30 4.23
CA PHE A 47 0.71 4.04 4.04
C PHE A 47 0.60 5.45 4.60
N SER A 48 1.73 6.04 4.96
CA SER A 48 1.85 7.49 5.20
C SER A 48 2.63 8.17 4.08
N THR A 49 2.24 9.39 3.72
CA THR A 49 3.00 10.23 2.79
C THR A 49 2.73 11.70 3.08
N ASN A 50 3.62 12.58 2.58
CA ASN A 50 3.38 14.01 2.61
C ASN A 50 2.19 14.45 1.74
N THR A 51 1.34 15.34 2.27
CA THR A 51 0.13 15.88 1.63
C THR A 51 0.43 16.60 0.33
N SER A 52 1.52 17.36 0.29
CA SER A 52 2.02 18.06 -0.90
C SER A 52 2.65 17.15 -1.96
N SER A 53 2.72 15.83 -1.73
CA SER A 53 3.28 14.93 -2.72
C SER A 53 2.47 14.95 -4.01
N LYS A 54 3.18 14.89 -5.14
CA LYS A 54 2.57 14.62 -6.45
C LYS A 54 1.63 13.39 -6.42
N ARG A 55 1.78 12.47 -5.46
CA ARG A 55 1.00 11.24 -5.34
C ARG A 55 -0.43 11.50 -4.86
N VAL A 56 -0.62 12.36 -3.87
CA VAL A 56 -1.96 12.71 -3.38
C VAL A 56 -2.81 13.27 -4.52
N ASN A 57 -2.26 14.12 -5.37
CA ASN A 57 -2.98 14.65 -6.53
C ASN A 57 -3.26 13.58 -7.59
N GLN A 58 -2.33 12.64 -7.82
CA GLN A 58 -2.58 11.53 -8.73
C GLN A 58 -3.74 10.66 -8.25
N PHE A 59 -3.77 10.27 -6.97
CA PHE A 59 -4.85 9.45 -6.42
C PHE A 59 -6.19 10.19 -6.34
N LYS A 60 -6.19 11.53 -6.20
CA LYS A 60 -7.41 12.33 -6.37
C LYS A 60 -7.97 12.26 -7.79
N MET A 61 -7.11 12.24 -8.80
CA MET A 61 -7.52 12.19 -10.21
C MET A 61 -7.87 10.77 -10.66
N ASN A 62 -7.14 9.77 -10.17
CA ASN A 62 -7.31 8.37 -10.51
C ASN A 62 -6.83 7.50 -9.34
N ASP A 63 -7.77 6.85 -8.67
CA ASP A 63 -7.54 6.02 -7.49
C ASP A 63 -7.00 4.62 -7.83
N LYS A 64 -7.06 4.20 -9.10
CA LYS A 64 -6.55 2.89 -9.54
C LYS A 64 -5.06 2.80 -9.29
N SER A 65 -4.67 1.74 -8.60
CA SER A 65 -3.32 1.57 -8.10
C SER A 65 -2.96 0.09 -7.98
N CYS A 66 -1.66 -0.16 -7.84
CA CYS A 66 -1.16 -1.47 -7.45
C CYS A 66 -0.12 -1.32 -6.33
N VAL A 67 0.02 -2.35 -5.51
CA VAL A 67 1.04 -2.43 -4.46
C VAL A 67 1.87 -3.67 -4.74
N TYR A 68 3.19 -3.54 -4.78
CA TYR A 68 4.11 -4.64 -5.00
C TYR A 68 5.03 -4.84 -3.80
N PHE A 69 5.06 -6.07 -3.30
CA PHE A 69 6.00 -6.53 -2.28
C PHE A 69 7.01 -7.46 -2.92
N VAL A 70 8.27 -7.37 -2.50
CA VAL A 70 9.37 -8.18 -3.02
C VAL A 70 10.28 -8.60 -1.89
N ASP A 71 10.69 -9.86 -1.94
CA ASP A 71 11.71 -10.43 -1.08
C ASP A 71 12.84 -10.96 -1.97
N PHE A 72 13.98 -10.30 -1.90
CA PHE A 72 15.13 -10.62 -2.74
C PHE A 72 15.89 -11.87 -2.26
N GLU A 73 15.73 -12.29 -1.00
CA GLU A 73 16.38 -13.48 -0.46
C GLU A 73 15.66 -14.75 -0.90
N THR A 74 14.33 -14.74 -0.82
CA THR A 74 13.50 -15.89 -1.24
C THR A 74 13.07 -15.82 -2.71
N TRP A 75 13.35 -14.70 -3.38
CA TRP A 75 12.95 -14.39 -4.76
C TRP A 75 11.44 -14.52 -4.98
N GLU A 76 10.68 -13.98 -4.02
CA GLU A 76 9.23 -13.98 -3.99
C GLU A 76 8.68 -12.57 -4.31
N GLY A 77 7.54 -12.53 -4.99
CA GLY A 77 6.84 -11.29 -5.30
C GLY A 77 5.35 -11.38 -5.04
N LEU A 78 4.73 -10.26 -4.69
CA LEU A 78 3.29 -10.14 -4.60
C LEU A 78 2.87 -8.81 -5.22
N MET A 79 2.06 -8.87 -6.27
CA MET A 79 1.33 -7.72 -6.78
C MET A 79 -0.11 -7.77 -6.27
N LEU A 80 -0.56 -6.72 -5.61
CA LEU A 80 -1.97 -6.47 -5.32
C LEU A 80 -2.47 -5.35 -6.23
N VAL A 81 -3.66 -5.49 -6.78
CA VAL A 81 -4.31 -4.44 -7.58
C VAL A 81 -5.60 -4.01 -6.89
N GLY A 82 -5.84 -2.71 -6.86
CA GLY A 82 -6.96 -2.14 -6.13
C GLY A 82 -7.05 -0.62 -6.29
N ARG A 83 -7.55 0.03 -5.23
CA ARG A 83 -7.77 1.48 -5.19
C ARG A 83 -7.16 2.10 -3.94
N ILE A 84 -6.69 3.34 -4.05
CA ILE A 84 -6.24 4.13 -2.89
C ILE A 84 -7.28 5.19 -2.53
N GLU A 85 -7.67 5.18 -1.26
CA GLU A 85 -8.43 6.24 -0.62
C GLU A 85 -7.50 7.15 0.18
N ILE A 86 -7.73 8.46 0.09
CA ILE A 86 -6.96 9.44 0.84
C ILE A 86 -7.70 9.77 2.12
N LYS A 87 -7.14 9.38 3.27
CA LYS A 87 -7.70 9.61 4.59
C LYS A 87 -7.02 10.80 5.27
N ARG A 88 -7.83 11.74 5.77
CA ARG A 88 -7.40 12.97 6.47
C ARG A 88 -8.09 13.17 7.81
N ASP A 89 -9.02 12.30 8.16
CA ASP A 89 -9.66 12.30 9.48
C ASP A 89 -8.62 12.06 10.58
N SER A 90 -8.90 12.62 11.76
CA SER A 90 -7.98 12.52 12.91
C SER A 90 -7.79 11.08 13.37
N GLU A 91 -8.80 10.23 13.21
CA GLU A 91 -8.75 8.82 13.60
C GLU A 91 -7.71 8.05 12.77
N SER A 92 -7.81 8.10 11.44
CA SER A 92 -6.85 7.42 10.54
C SER A 92 -5.43 7.94 10.71
N ARG A 93 -5.27 9.25 10.89
CA ARG A 93 -3.93 9.86 11.12
C ARG A 93 -3.32 9.38 12.42
N LYS A 94 -4.08 9.39 13.53
CA LYS A 94 -3.62 8.89 14.84
C LYS A 94 -3.36 7.39 14.83
N MET A 95 -4.14 6.62 14.09
CA MET A 95 -3.97 5.17 13.96
C MET A 95 -2.58 4.78 13.41
N LEU A 96 -2.03 5.57 12.49
CA LEU A 96 -0.73 5.29 11.86
C LEU A 96 0.42 6.13 12.42
N TRP A 97 0.14 7.04 13.36
CA TRP A 97 1.18 7.89 13.93
C TRP A 97 2.16 7.06 14.77
N ASN A 98 3.46 7.31 14.57
CA ASN A 98 4.53 6.80 15.42
C ASN A 98 5.63 7.87 15.57
N ASP A 99 6.56 7.66 16.50
CA ASP A 99 7.59 8.66 16.82
C ASP A 99 8.52 8.96 15.62
N ASP A 100 8.71 8.00 14.71
CA ASP A 100 9.50 8.23 13.48
C ASP A 100 8.82 9.20 12.49
N CYS A 101 7.50 9.40 12.62
CA CYS A 101 6.75 10.36 11.81
C CYS A 101 7.08 11.81 12.16
N GLU A 102 7.47 12.10 13.41
CA GLU A 102 7.78 13.47 13.87
C GLU A 102 8.91 14.12 13.05
N LYS A 103 9.87 13.31 12.58
CA LYS A 103 10.94 13.75 11.68
C LYS A 103 10.42 14.40 10.38
N TYR A 104 9.26 13.96 9.90
CA TYR A 104 8.66 14.42 8.65
C TYR A 104 7.48 15.39 8.89
N TYR A 105 6.82 15.31 10.04
CA TYR A 105 5.60 16.04 10.38
C TYR A 105 5.73 16.66 11.79
N PRO A 106 6.47 17.76 11.93
CA PRO A 106 6.83 18.32 13.24
C PRO A 106 5.62 18.85 14.03
N LEU A 107 4.45 19.03 13.40
CA LEU A 107 3.21 19.43 14.08
C LEU A 107 2.38 18.23 14.60
N GLY A 108 2.94 17.02 14.54
CA GLY A 108 2.32 15.81 15.08
C GLY A 108 1.29 15.17 14.15
N ALA A 109 0.44 14.30 14.70
CA ALA A 109 -0.59 13.58 13.93
C ALA A 109 -1.64 14.50 13.27
N ASP A 110 -1.74 15.76 13.71
CA ASP A 110 -2.64 16.75 13.13
C ASP A 110 -1.95 17.66 12.09
N ASP A 111 -0.66 17.45 11.81
CA ASP A 111 0.09 18.19 10.79
C ASP A 111 -0.66 18.18 9.44
N PRO A 112 -0.89 19.35 8.82
CA PRO A 112 -1.61 19.44 7.55
C PRO A 112 -0.86 18.74 6.40
N ASP A 113 0.45 18.56 6.52
CA ASP A 113 1.27 17.83 5.56
C ASP A 113 1.32 16.31 5.82
N TYR A 114 0.69 15.82 6.88
CA TYR A 114 0.54 14.38 7.12
C TYR A 114 -0.73 13.81 6.49
N THR A 115 -0.56 13.00 5.43
CA THR A 115 -1.66 12.29 4.75
C THR A 115 -1.52 10.79 4.90
N VAL A 116 -2.65 10.12 5.19
CA VAL A 116 -2.77 8.67 5.20
C VAL A 116 -3.37 8.18 3.89
N LEU A 117 -2.81 7.11 3.34
CA LEU A 117 -3.33 6.41 2.17
C LEU A 117 -3.83 5.04 2.61
N HIS A 118 -5.06 4.71 2.24
CA HIS A 118 -5.69 3.43 2.49
C HIS A 118 -5.88 2.70 1.16
N PHE A 119 -5.07 1.69 0.91
CA PHE A 119 -5.19 0.84 -0.27
C PHE A 119 -6.13 -0.33 0.02
N VAL A 120 -7.14 -0.50 -0.83
CA VAL A 120 -8.09 -1.61 -0.77
C VAL A 120 -7.89 -2.51 -1.98
N ALA A 121 -7.39 -3.71 -1.74
CA ALA A 121 -7.08 -4.69 -2.77
C ALA A 121 -8.36 -5.38 -3.31
N GLN A 122 -8.32 -5.72 -4.59
CA GLN A 122 -9.37 -6.43 -5.32
C GLN A 122 -8.92 -7.81 -5.79
N TYR A 123 -7.66 -7.93 -6.20
CA TYR A 123 -7.05 -9.19 -6.57
C TYR A 123 -5.54 -9.14 -6.37
N GLY A 124 -4.92 -10.32 -6.33
CA GLY A 124 -3.49 -10.47 -6.18
C GLY A 124 -2.89 -11.41 -7.24
N ASN A 125 -1.60 -11.23 -7.48
CA ASN A 125 -0.75 -12.15 -8.22
C ASN A 125 0.51 -12.40 -7.39
N TYR A 126 0.67 -13.65 -6.95
CA TYR A 126 1.86 -14.09 -6.22
C TYR A 126 2.85 -14.75 -7.17
N TYR A 127 4.11 -14.34 -7.10
CA TYR A 127 5.21 -14.79 -7.95
C TYR A 127 6.21 -15.60 -7.13
N LYS A 128 6.49 -16.82 -7.59
CA LYS A 128 7.63 -17.63 -7.12
C LYS A 128 8.13 -18.46 -8.29
N SER A 129 9.29 -18.06 -8.82
CA SER A 129 9.83 -18.61 -10.08
C SER A 129 9.78 -20.15 -10.12
N PRO A 130 9.30 -20.78 -11.22
CA PRO A 130 8.88 -20.17 -12.49
C PRO A 130 7.37 -19.86 -12.57
N ILE A 131 6.62 -20.02 -11.49
CA ILE A 131 5.15 -19.94 -11.51
C ILE A 131 4.62 -18.65 -10.89
N ASN A 132 3.40 -18.29 -11.28
CA ASN A 132 2.62 -17.29 -10.56
C ASN A 132 1.18 -17.79 -10.34
N VAL A 133 0.52 -17.23 -9.34
CA VAL A 133 -0.84 -17.58 -8.95
C VAL A 133 -1.66 -16.31 -8.81
N ASN A 134 -2.70 -16.18 -9.64
CA ASN A 134 -3.72 -15.13 -9.53
C ASN A 134 -4.79 -15.54 -8.52
N PHE A 135 -5.27 -14.61 -7.71
CA PHE A 135 -6.38 -14.84 -6.78
C PHE A 135 -7.23 -13.58 -6.63
N LEU A 136 -8.53 -13.77 -6.44
CA LEU A 136 -9.45 -12.70 -6.06
C LEU A 136 -9.36 -12.46 -4.56
N ILE A 137 -9.59 -11.20 -4.17
CA ILE A 137 -9.73 -10.82 -2.76
C ILE A 137 -11.20 -10.44 -2.56
N PRO A 138 -11.93 -11.15 -1.69
CA PRO A 138 -13.34 -10.86 -1.41
C PRO A 138 -13.59 -9.40 -1.02
N GLU A 139 -14.80 -8.91 -1.27
CA GLU A 139 -15.21 -7.58 -0.82
C GLU A 139 -15.43 -7.51 0.69
N SER A 140 -15.92 -8.60 1.30
CA SER A 140 -16.07 -8.77 2.75
C SER A 140 -15.11 -9.83 3.30
N LEU A 141 -14.57 -9.56 4.49
CA LEU A 141 -13.90 -10.56 5.32
C LEU A 141 -15.00 -11.26 6.13
N ASP A 142 -15.67 -12.25 5.52
CA ASP A 142 -16.61 -13.12 6.23
C ASP A 142 -15.88 -14.13 7.14
#